data_AF-A0A5E4NRE3-F1
#
_entry.id   AF-A0A5E4NRE3-F1
#
_cell.length_a   1.000
_cell.length_b   1.000
_cell.length_c   1.000
_cell.angle_alpha   90.00
_cell.angle_beta   90.00
_cell.angle_gamma   90.00
#
_symmetry.space_group_name_H-M   'P 1'
#
loop_
_entity.id
_entity.type
_entity.pdbx_description
1 polymer ?
#
loop_
_entity_poly.entity_id
_entity_poly.type
_entity_poly.pdbx_seq_one_letter_code
_entity_poly.pdbx_strand_id
1 'polypeptide(L)'
;MDVVEMFNIVKPYMRQLLEDTNALKMWVSLLIPKIEDGNNFGVAVQEDTLAQIQHVEAEVASYLEQEFQYLVSRGNLIAKVVKYLYVEDYKRAIDELDERTYVSMAIAMHE
;
A
#
# COMPACT_ATOMS: atom_id res chain seq x y z
N MET A 1 -13.80 -1.46 15.14
CA MET A 1 -12.34 -1.58 14.97
C MET A 1 -11.83 -0.21 14.61
N ASP A 2 -10.87 0.31 15.38
CA ASP A 2 -10.26 1.61 15.10
C ASP A 2 -9.33 1.52 13.88
N VAL A 3 -9.13 2.62 13.16
CA VAL A 3 -8.26 2.67 11.97
C VAL A 3 -6.83 2.24 12.31
N VAL A 4 -6.31 2.67 13.48
CA VAL A 4 -4.98 2.28 13.95
C VAL A 4 -4.90 0.78 14.23
N GLU A 5 -5.97 0.20 14.78
CA GLU A 5 -6.05 -1.24 15.01
C GLU A 5 -6.01 -2.02 13.69
N MET A 6 -6.72 -1.55 12.66
CA MET A 6 -6.61 -2.12 11.32
C MET A 6 -5.20 -2.05 10.76
N PHE A 7 -4.52 -0.91 10.89
CA PHE A 7 -3.16 -0.77 10.40
C PHE A 7 -2.22 -1.79 11.05
N ASN A 8 -2.35 -2.00 12.37
CA ASN A 8 -1.56 -2.97 13.09
C ASN A 8 -1.83 -4.42 12.65
N ILE A 9 -3.06 -4.74 12.25
CA ILE A 9 -3.42 -6.06 11.72
C ILE A 9 -2.85 -6.26 10.31
N VAL A 10 -2.99 -5.27 9.43
CA VAL A 10 -2.67 -5.43 8.00
C VAL A 10 -1.18 -5.25 7.69
N LYS A 11 -0.51 -4.32 8.38
CA LYS A 11 0.89 -3.95 8.12
C LYS A 11 1.88 -5.13 8.13
N PRO A 12 1.79 -6.12 9.03
CA PRO A 12 2.64 -7.30 8.98
C PRO A 12 2.49 -8.10 7.66
N TYR A 13 1.25 -8.27 7.18
CA TYR A 13 0.98 -8.96 5.92
C TYR A 13 1.54 -8.20 4.71
N MET A 14 1.38 -6.88 4.70
CA MET A 14 1.93 -6.02 3.64
C MET A 14 3.46 -6.09 3.59
N ARG A 15 4.13 -6.12 4.75
CA ARG A 15 5.59 -6.31 4.82
C ARG A 15 6.02 -7.68 4.32
N GLN A 16 5.30 -8.73 4.70
CA GLN A 16 5.58 -10.08 4.22
C GLN A 16 5.41 -10.17 2.69
N LEU A 17 4.33 -9.59 2.16
CA LEU A 17 4.08 -9.55 0.72
C LEU A 17 5.21 -8.85 -0.03
N LEU A 18 5.75 -7.75 0.51
CA LEU A 18 6.90 -7.07 -0.08
C LEU A 18 8.18 -7.93 -0.10
N GLU A 19 8.41 -8.73 0.95
CA GLU A 19 9.54 -9.67 0.99
C GLU A 19 9.35 -10.79 -0.05
N ASP A 20 8.14 -11.34 -0.13
CA ASP A 20 7.79 -12.41 -1.06
C ASP A 20 7.88 -11.95 -2.52
N THR A 21 7.40 -10.75 -2.85
CA THR A 21 7.52 -10.17 -4.21
C THR A 21 8.98 -9.93 -4.58
N ASN A 22 9.81 -9.45 -3.65
CA ASN A 22 11.24 -9.28 -3.91
C ASN A 22 11.94 -10.61 -4.21
N ALA A 23 11.61 -11.66 -3.45
CA ALA A 23 12.13 -13.00 -3.69
C ALA A 23 11.69 -13.55 -5.06
N LEU A 24 10.41 -13.39 -5.41
CA LEU A 24 9.87 -13.80 -6.70
C LEU A 24 10.50 -13.03 -7.87
N LYS A 25 10.63 -11.71 -7.75
CA LYS A 25 11.27 -10.83 -8.75
C LYS A 25 12.70 -11.29 -9.02
N MET A 26 13.47 -11.57 -7.97
CA MET A 26 14.83 -12.09 -8.11
C MET A 26 14.83 -13.46 -8.78
N TRP A 27 13.96 -14.38 -8.35
CA TRP A 27 13.88 -15.73 -8.90
C TRP A 27 13.55 -15.73 -10.40
N VAL A 28 12.52 -14.98 -10.83
CA VAL A 28 12.15 -14.86 -12.24
C VAL A 28 13.28 -14.19 -13.04
N SER A 29 13.87 -13.12 -12.51
CA SER A 29 14.98 -12.43 -13.20
C SER A 29 16.19 -13.35 -13.45
N LEU A 30 16.50 -14.25 -12.51
CA LEU A 30 17.60 -15.22 -12.65
C LEU A 30 17.30 -16.33 -13.67
N LEU A 31 16.03 -16.56 -14.00
CA LEU A 31 15.60 -17.54 -14.99
C LEU A 31 15.51 -16.96 -16.41
N ILE A 32 15.69 -15.65 -16.60
CA ILE A 32 15.75 -15.06 -17.93
C ILE A 32 17.05 -15.51 -18.61
N PRO A 33 16.96 -16.20 -19.77
CA PRO A 33 18.14 -16.66 -20.49
C PRO A 33 18.90 -15.50 -21.14
N LYS A 34 20.10 -15.78 -21.66
CA LYS A 34 20.78 -14.81 -22.54
C LYS A 34 19.92 -14.54 -23.76
N ILE A 35 20.01 -13.32 -24.28
CA ILE A 35 19.30 -12.92 -25.50
C ILE A 35 19.81 -13.75 -26.68
N GLU A 36 18.89 -14.42 -27.36
CA GLU A 36 19.13 -15.20 -28.58
C GLU A 36 18.18 -14.73 -29.69
N ASP A 37 18.51 -15.05 -30.94
CA ASP A 37 17.71 -14.65 -32.10
C ASP A 37 16.58 -15.66 -32.35
N GLY A 38 15.33 -15.26 -32.08
CA GLY A 38 14.15 -16.12 -32.16
C GLY A 38 13.81 -16.88 -30.87
N ASN A 39 12.65 -17.55 -30.84
CA ASN A 39 12.15 -18.31 -29.67
C ASN A 39 11.95 -17.50 -28.36
N ASN A 40 11.67 -16.19 -28.49
CA ASN A 40 11.57 -15.27 -27.35
C ASN A 40 10.21 -15.23 -26.64
N PHE A 41 9.25 -16.11 -27.02
CA PHE A 41 7.92 -16.11 -26.40
C PHE A 41 7.99 -16.39 -24.88
N GLY A 42 8.82 -17.36 -24.47
CA GLY A 42 9.00 -17.67 -23.05
C GLY A 42 9.60 -16.49 -22.27
N VAL A 43 10.50 -15.72 -22.90
CA VAL A 43 11.09 -14.52 -22.31
C VAL A 43 10.03 -13.42 -22.15
N ALA A 44 9.19 -13.19 -23.16
CA ALA A 44 8.10 -12.23 -23.06
C ALA A 44 7.13 -12.54 -21.89
N VAL A 45 6.82 -13.83 -21.67
CA VAL A 45 6.01 -14.25 -20.52
C VAL A 45 6.72 -13.98 -19.19
N GLN A 46 8.04 -14.17 -19.10
CA GLN A 46 8.83 -13.84 -17.91
C GLN A 46 8.84 -12.32 -17.65
N GLU A 47 8.98 -11.51 -18.70
CA GLU A 47 8.94 -10.04 -18.61
C GLU A 47 7.56 -9.53 -18.14
N ASP A 48 6.47 -10.05 -18.72
CA ASP A 48 5.10 -9.73 -18.27
C ASP A 48 4.89 -10.13 -16.81
N THR A 49 5.41 -11.29 -16.39
CA THR A 49 5.34 -11.73 -14.99
C THR A 49 6.11 -10.79 -14.07
N LEU A 50 7.30 -10.32 -14.47
CA LEU A 50 8.06 -9.33 -13.70
C LEU A 50 7.32 -8.01 -13.57
N ALA A 51 6.64 -7.55 -14.63
CA ALA A 51 5.83 -6.34 -14.59
C ALA A 51 4.67 -6.47 -13.59
N GLN A 52 4.01 -7.63 -13.51
CA GLN A 52 2.97 -7.88 -12.50
C GLN A 52 3.54 -7.89 -11.07
N ILE A 53 4.71 -8.50 -10.85
CA ILE A 53 5.35 -8.48 -9.52
C ILE A 53 5.68 -7.04 -9.10
N GLN A 54 6.21 -6.23 -10.02
CA GLN A 54 6.51 -4.81 -9.76
C GLN A 54 5.25 -3.98 -9.48
N HIS A 55 4.13 -4.31 -10.13
CA HIS A 55 2.85 -3.67 -9.85
C HIS A 55 2.43 -3.89 -8.39
N VAL A 56 2.47 -5.14 -7.92
CA VAL A 56 2.15 -5.49 -6.53
C VAL A 56 3.08 -4.78 -5.54
N GLU A 57 4.39 -4.70 -5.84
CA GLU A 57 5.34 -3.94 -5.01
C GLU A 57 4.96 -2.46 -4.88
N ALA A 58 4.50 -1.84 -5.97
CA ALA A 58 4.07 -0.45 -5.97
C ALA A 58 2.78 -0.24 -5.16
N GLU A 59 1.83 -1.18 -5.23
CA GLU A 59 0.59 -1.15 -4.44
C GLU A 59 0.88 -1.28 -2.94
N VAL A 60 1.74 -2.21 -2.55
CA VAL A 60 2.18 -2.37 -1.15
C VAL A 60 2.88 -1.10 -0.64
N ALA A 61 3.76 -0.51 -1.44
CA ALA A 61 4.43 0.74 -1.07
C ALA A 61 3.42 1.90 -0.91
N SER A 62 2.44 2.00 -1.81
CA SER A 62 1.36 2.99 -1.73
C SER A 62 0.55 2.83 -0.45
N TYR A 63 0.21 1.59 -0.07
CA TYR A 63 -0.51 1.30 1.16
C TYR A 63 0.26 1.74 2.41
N LEU A 64 1.57 1.41 2.49
CA LEU A 64 2.40 1.81 3.63
C LEU A 64 2.54 3.34 3.75
N GLU A 65 2.55 4.05 2.62
CA GLU A 65 2.55 5.51 2.59
C GLU A 65 1.21 6.10 3.06
N GLN A 66 0.07 5.49 2.69
CA GLN A 66 -1.26 5.93 3.14
C GLN A 66 -1.39 5.91 4.66
N GLU A 67 -0.82 4.89 5.33
CA GLU A 67 -0.79 4.83 6.80
C GLU A 67 -0.07 6.03 7.41
N PHE A 68 1.12 6.34 6.89
CA PHE A 68 1.90 7.48 7.36
C PHE A 68 1.13 8.80 7.16
N GLN A 69 0.55 8.98 5.97
CA GLN A 69 -0.22 10.18 5.63
C GLN A 69 -1.47 10.33 6.49
N TYR A 70 -2.16 9.24 6.83
CA TYR A 70 -3.29 9.25 7.75
C TYR A 70 -2.88 9.79 9.12
N LEU A 71 -1.81 9.25 9.71
CA LEU A 71 -1.33 9.67 11.04
C LEU A 71 -0.94 11.16 11.07
N VAL A 72 -0.23 11.62 10.04
CA VAL A 72 0.14 13.04 9.90
C VAL A 72 -1.09 13.93 9.74
N SER A 73 -2.02 13.54 8.87
CA SER A 73 -3.25 14.31 8.58
C SER A 73 -4.13 14.42 9.82
N ARG A 74 -4.31 13.32 10.54
CA ARG A 74 -5.09 13.26 11.77
C ARG A 74 -4.45 14.10 12.87
N GLY A 75 -3.14 13.99 13.07
CA GLY A 75 -2.40 14.82 14.03
C GLY A 75 -2.56 16.32 13.74
N ASN A 76 -2.50 16.71 12.47
CA ASN A 76 -2.73 18.09 12.05
C ASN A 76 -4.16 18.58 12.33
N LEU A 77 -5.17 17.74 12.12
CA LEU A 77 -6.57 18.07 12.46
C LEU A 77 -6.76 18.22 13.97
N ILE A 78 -6.19 17.32 14.77
CA ILE A 78 -6.25 17.40 16.24
C ILE A 78 -5.62 18.72 16.73
N ALA A 79 -4.46 19.11 16.19
CA ALA A 79 -3.84 20.39 16.52
C ALA A 79 -4.76 21.58 16.21
N LYS A 80 -5.53 21.51 15.11
CA LYS A 80 -6.53 22.54 14.76
C LYS A 80 -7.73 22.54 15.70
N VAL A 81 -8.23 21.39 16.14
CA VAL A 81 -9.29 21.30 17.16
C VAL A 81 -8.87 22.01 18.45
N VAL A 82 -7.64 21.76 18.92
CA VAL A 82 -7.10 22.41 20.13
C VAL A 82 -6.97 23.92 19.93
N LYS A 83 -6.50 24.36 18.76
CA LYS A 83 -6.33 25.78 18.45
C LYS A 83 -7.65 26.54 18.25
N TYR A 84 -8.69 25.86 17.77
CA TYR A 84 -9.97 26.44 17.36
C TYR A 84 -11.15 25.67 17.97
N LEU A 85 -11.28 25.70 19.30
CA LEU A 85 -12.24 24.89 20.08
C LEU A 85 -13.71 25.00 19.63
N TYR A 86 -14.11 26.14 19.06
CA TYR A 86 -15.48 26.41 18.62
C TYR A 86 -15.75 26.10 17.14
N VAL A 87 -14.72 25.69 16.39
CA VAL A 87 -14.86 25.30 14.98
C VAL A 87 -15.11 23.80 14.93
N GLU A 88 -16.39 23.42 15.03
CA GLU A 88 -16.83 22.02 15.06
C GLU A 88 -16.46 21.25 13.78
N ASP A 89 -16.26 21.93 12.65
CA ASP A 89 -15.83 21.32 11.39
C ASP A 89 -14.50 20.57 11.52
N TYR A 90 -13.58 21.00 12.40
CA TYR A 90 -12.34 20.25 12.62
C TYR A 90 -12.55 18.92 13.34
N LYS A 91 -13.56 18.81 14.21
CA LYS A 91 -13.91 17.54 14.85
C LYS A 91 -14.55 16.60 13.84
N ARG A 92 -15.52 17.11 13.06
CA ARG A 92 -16.15 16.35 11.97
C ARG A 92 -15.14 15.87 10.93
N ALA A 93 -14.15 16.70 10.59
CA ALA A 93 -13.09 16.31 9.65
C ALA A 93 -12.23 15.14 10.16
N ILE A 94 -12.09 14.95 11.47
CA ILE A 94 -11.40 13.79 12.04
C ILE A 94 -12.27 12.54 11.83
N ASP A 95 -13.56 12.63 12.14
CA ASP A 95 -14.51 11.51 11.97
C ASP A 95 -14.55 11.05 10.50
N GLU A 96 -14.65 12.01 9.56
CA GLU A 96 -14.64 11.75 8.11
C GLU A 96 -13.30 11.17 7.62
N LEU A 97 -12.17 11.65 8.18
CA LEU A 97 -10.86 11.09 7.87
C LEU A 97 -10.76 9.64 8.34
N ASP A 98 -11.22 9.34 9.54
CA ASP A 98 -11.21 8.00 10.13
C ASP A 98 -12.10 7.05 9.30
N GLU A 99 -13.32 7.45 8.96
CA GLU A 99 -14.24 6.65 8.14
C GLU A 99 -13.70 6.41 6.72
N ARG A 100 -13.21 7.45 6.05
CA ARG A 100 -12.64 7.32 4.70
C ARG A 100 -11.44 6.37 4.68
N THR A 101 -10.54 6.49 5.65
CA THR A 101 -9.37 5.61 5.73
C THR A 101 -9.79 4.17 6.03
N TYR A 102 -10.78 3.96 6.90
CA TYR A 102 -11.33 2.63 7.14
C TYR A 102 -11.85 1.98 5.85
N VAL A 103 -12.67 2.69 5.08
CA VAL A 103 -13.22 2.17 3.82
C VAL A 103 -12.12 1.86 2.80
N SER A 104 -11.14 2.76 2.65
CA SER A 104 -10.00 2.57 1.75
C SER A 104 -9.21 1.30 2.07
N MET A 105 -8.96 1.05 3.35
CA MET A 105 -8.25 -0.16 3.78
C MET A 105 -9.08 -1.43 3.60
N ALA A 106 -10.39 -1.37 3.84
CA ALA A 106 -11.26 -2.51 3.62
C ALA A 106 -11.28 -2.94 2.14
N ILE A 107 -11.28 -1.97 1.21
CA ILE A 107 -11.19 -2.24 -0.23
C ILE A 107 -9.84 -2.88 -0.56
N ALA A 108 -8.73 -2.30 -0.08
CA ALA A 108 -7.39 -2.81 -0.35
C ALA A 108 -7.14 -4.24 0.20
N MET A 109 -7.92 -4.69 1.18
CA MET A 109 -7.87 -6.07 1.71
C MET A 109 -8.70 -7.08 0.91
N HIS A 110 -9.55 -6.60 -0.01
CA HIS A 110 -10.39 -7.43 -0.86
C HIS A 110 -9.83 -7.62 -2.28
N GLU A 111 -8.89 -6.77 -2.67
CA GLU A 111 -8.12 -6.86 -3.92
C GLU A 111 -6.93 -7.83 -3.76
#